data_AF-A0A9D5YXL8-F1
#
_entry.id   AF-A0A9D5YXL8-F1
#
_cell.length_a   1.000
_cell.length_b   1.000
_cell.length_c   1.000
_cell.angle_alpha   90.00
_cell.angle_beta   90.00
_cell.angle_gamma   90.00
#
_symmetry.space_group_name_H-M   'P 1'
#
loop_
_entity.id
_entity.type
_entity.pdbx_description
1 polymer ?
#
loop_
_entity_poly.entity_id
_entity_poly.type
_entity_poly.pdbx_seq_one_letter_code
_entity_poly.pdbx_strand_id
1 'polypeptide(L)'
;ASQFADNFAASWVPNIIRGTARAADPYIRETAVRGEGGAWWRQYARRVQYELAPYPGAAGMMPRVDLWGREVIKRPAVLPATDFLFRLFSPVKAKNWPDDRPVLEQNLDRMIVNWNNQNPNDVWAAEGPSWRYGKQGHEQYWTPEEYHELSILAGKRTIQALNEHAARLDFDHPAPEQVKFVRGVIERARDLARKEMLRRKIKRAA
;
A
#
# COMPACT_ATOMS: atom_id res chain seq x y z
N ALA A 1 -21.76 -23.25 -38.38
CA ALA A 1 -21.41 -21.83 -38.14
C ALA A 1 -21.28 -21.45 -36.65
N SER A 2 -21.62 -22.33 -35.70
CA SER A 2 -21.54 -22.04 -34.25
C SER A 2 -20.15 -22.26 -33.63
N GLN A 3 -19.44 -23.33 -33.98
CA GLN A 3 -18.17 -23.68 -33.31
C GLN A 3 -16.97 -22.74 -33.60
N PHE A 4 -17.02 -21.94 -34.67
CA PHE A 4 -15.97 -20.97 -35.00
C PHE A 4 -16.19 -19.62 -34.29
N ALA A 5 -17.44 -19.26 -34.02
CA ALA A 5 -17.80 -18.07 -33.25
C ALA A 5 -17.57 -18.28 -31.74
N ASP A 6 -17.84 -19.49 -31.24
CA ASP A 6 -17.63 -19.83 -29.82
C ASP A 6 -16.14 -19.82 -29.43
N ASN A 7 -15.26 -20.27 -30.33
CA ASN A 7 -13.80 -20.26 -30.11
C ASN A 7 -13.15 -18.86 -30.29
N PHE A 8 -13.75 -17.98 -31.09
CA PHE A 8 -13.31 -16.57 -31.20
C PHE A 8 -13.82 -15.70 -30.05
N ALA A 9 -15.03 -15.94 -29.54
CA ALA A 9 -15.54 -15.25 -28.35
C ALA A 9 -14.77 -15.67 -27.08
N ALA A 10 -14.44 -16.95 -26.93
CA ALA A 10 -13.70 -17.45 -25.77
C ALA A 10 -12.24 -16.96 -25.69
N SER A 11 -11.62 -16.60 -26.82
CA SER A 11 -10.23 -16.12 -26.87
C SER A 11 -10.08 -14.60 -26.73
N TRP A 12 -11.13 -13.81 -27.03
CA TRP A 12 -11.14 -12.35 -26.89
C TRP A 12 -11.74 -11.84 -25.57
N VAL A 13 -12.50 -12.68 -24.86
CA VAL A 13 -13.15 -12.35 -23.58
C VAL A 13 -12.33 -12.64 -22.28
N PRO A 14 -11.09 -13.19 -22.26
CA PRO A 14 -10.37 -13.36 -20.98
C PRO A 14 -9.62 -12.11 -20.47
N ASN A 15 -9.12 -11.24 -21.37
CA ASN A 15 -8.26 -10.11 -20.96
C ASN A 15 -9.03 -8.78 -20.80
N ILE A 16 -10.09 -8.57 -21.59
CA ILE A 16 -10.89 -7.33 -21.51
C ILE A 16 -11.71 -7.31 -20.21
N ILE A 17 -12.33 -8.44 -19.82
CA ILE A 17 -13.10 -8.52 -18.56
C ILE A 17 -12.19 -8.49 -17.33
N ARG A 18 -11.03 -9.17 -17.35
CA ARG A 18 -10.03 -9.03 -16.29
C ARG A 18 -9.50 -7.59 -16.19
N GLY A 19 -9.37 -6.90 -17.32
CA GLY A 19 -8.98 -5.50 -17.39
C GLY A 19 -10.04 -4.57 -16.79
N THR A 20 -11.31 -4.73 -17.15
CA THR A 20 -12.41 -3.88 -16.67
C THR A 20 -12.77 -4.15 -15.21
N ALA A 21 -12.74 -5.40 -14.76
CA ALA A 21 -12.98 -5.75 -13.37
C ALA A 21 -11.85 -5.27 -12.43
N ARG A 22 -10.57 -5.40 -12.85
CA ARG A 22 -9.42 -4.78 -12.15
C ARG A 22 -9.49 -3.26 -12.13
N ALA A 23 -10.01 -2.66 -13.19
CA ALA A 23 -10.20 -1.21 -13.31
C ALA A 23 -11.36 -0.69 -12.45
N ALA A 24 -12.34 -1.54 -12.10
CA ALA A 24 -13.47 -1.18 -11.24
C ALA A 24 -13.14 -1.26 -9.73
N ASP A 25 -12.13 -2.03 -9.32
CA ASP A 25 -11.64 -2.03 -7.93
C ASP A 25 -10.72 -0.83 -7.68
N PRO A 26 -11.15 0.18 -6.89
CA PRO A 26 -10.40 1.42 -6.74
C PRO A 26 -9.13 1.26 -5.92
N TYR A 27 -8.90 0.13 -5.24
CA TYR A 27 -7.72 -0.05 -4.38
C TYR A 27 -6.70 -1.02 -4.97
N ILE A 28 -5.42 -0.79 -4.68
CA ILE A 28 -4.36 -1.78 -4.85
C ILE A 28 -4.53 -2.78 -3.71
N ARG A 29 -4.69 -4.06 -4.04
CA ARG A 29 -4.86 -5.13 -3.04
C ARG A 29 -3.52 -5.66 -2.55
N GLU A 30 -3.45 -6.01 -1.28
CA GLU A 30 -2.32 -6.77 -0.75
C GLU A 30 -2.42 -8.22 -1.23
N THR A 31 -1.39 -8.68 -1.94
CA THR A 31 -1.34 -10.01 -2.58
C THR A 31 -0.22 -10.88 -2.03
N ALA A 32 0.60 -10.36 -1.12
CA ALA A 32 1.65 -11.15 -0.53
C ALA A 32 1.06 -12.25 0.38
N VAL A 33 1.42 -13.49 0.05
CA VAL A 33 1.03 -14.69 0.80
C VAL A 33 1.96 -14.85 1.98
N ARG A 34 1.40 -14.83 3.19
CA ARG A 34 2.14 -14.88 4.46
C ARG A 34 1.46 -15.82 5.45
N GLY A 35 2.20 -16.24 6.48
CA GLY A 35 1.74 -17.25 7.43
C GLY A 35 2.34 -18.63 7.19
N GLU A 36 1.93 -19.59 8.02
CA GLU A 36 2.45 -20.96 8.00
C GLU A 36 1.30 -21.99 7.90
N GLY A 37 1.63 -23.18 7.39
CA GLY A 37 0.70 -24.31 7.29
C GLY A 37 -0.62 -23.97 6.56
N GLY A 38 -1.75 -24.31 7.16
CA GLY A 38 -3.07 -24.09 6.56
C GLY A 38 -3.43 -22.61 6.35
N ALA A 39 -2.84 -21.68 7.11
CA ALA A 39 -3.07 -20.24 6.90
C ALA A 39 -2.42 -19.74 5.61
N TRP A 40 -1.22 -20.26 5.30
CA TRP A 40 -0.50 -19.96 4.06
C TRP A 40 -1.31 -20.42 2.84
N TRP A 41 -1.81 -21.66 2.84
CA TRP A 41 -2.61 -22.21 1.74
C TRP A 41 -3.90 -21.42 1.50
N ARG A 42 -4.58 -20.97 2.56
CA ARG A 42 -5.76 -20.11 2.43
C ARG A 42 -5.43 -18.78 1.76
N GLN A 43 -4.32 -18.14 2.12
CA GLN A 43 -3.91 -16.89 1.48
C GLN A 43 -3.48 -17.09 0.02
N TYR A 44 -2.78 -18.19 -0.27
CA TYR A 44 -2.42 -18.55 -1.63
C TYR A 44 -3.67 -18.77 -2.50
N ALA A 45 -4.67 -19.49 -2.01
CA ALA A 45 -5.93 -19.69 -2.72
C ALA A 45 -6.66 -18.36 -3.00
N ARG A 46 -6.73 -17.45 -2.01
CA ARG A 46 -7.31 -16.11 -2.19
C ARG A 46 -6.57 -15.30 -3.27
N ARG A 47 -5.24 -15.38 -3.29
CA ARG A 47 -4.42 -14.73 -4.32
C ARG A 47 -4.73 -15.30 -5.72
N VAL A 48 -4.73 -16.62 -5.87
CA VAL A 48 -5.04 -17.27 -7.15
C VAL A 48 -6.45 -16.91 -7.62
N GLN A 49 -7.44 -16.92 -6.73
CA GLN A 49 -8.80 -16.49 -7.03
C GLN A 49 -8.86 -15.03 -7.52
N TYR A 50 -8.14 -14.12 -6.85
CA TYR A 50 -8.06 -12.73 -7.30
C TYR A 50 -7.38 -12.58 -8.67
N GLU A 51 -6.30 -13.32 -8.92
CA GLU A 51 -5.59 -13.26 -10.19
C GLU A 51 -6.49 -13.72 -11.36
N LEU A 52 -7.32 -14.74 -11.13
CA LEU A 52 -8.25 -15.31 -12.11
C LEU A 52 -9.52 -14.48 -12.30
N ALA A 53 -10.09 -13.94 -11.21
CA ALA A 53 -11.38 -13.27 -11.19
C ALA A 53 -11.32 -11.97 -10.35
N PRO A 54 -10.68 -10.91 -10.86
CA PRO A 54 -10.45 -9.67 -10.13
C PRO A 54 -11.71 -8.78 -10.11
N TYR A 55 -12.82 -9.26 -9.57
CA TYR A 55 -14.03 -8.46 -9.40
C TYR A 55 -14.01 -7.71 -8.06
N PRO A 56 -14.64 -6.52 -7.96
CA PRO A 56 -14.76 -5.78 -6.71
C PRO A 56 -15.38 -6.67 -5.62
N GLY A 57 -14.61 -6.95 -4.55
CA GLY A 57 -15.04 -7.78 -3.42
C GLY A 57 -14.73 -9.29 -3.52
N ALA A 58 -14.25 -9.81 -4.65
CA ALA A 58 -14.21 -11.26 -4.91
C ALA A 58 -13.14 -12.08 -4.17
N ALA A 59 -12.21 -11.48 -3.43
CA ALA A 59 -11.10 -12.25 -2.84
C ALA A 59 -10.86 -12.05 -1.33
N GLY A 60 -11.64 -11.20 -0.64
CA GLY A 60 -11.40 -10.91 0.77
C GLY A 60 -9.96 -10.44 1.05
N MET A 61 -9.30 -9.85 0.05
CA MET A 61 -7.95 -9.30 0.18
C MET A 61 -8.05 -7.86 0.63
N MET A 62 -7.35 -7.56 1.72
CA MET A 62 -7.33 -6.22 2.28
C MET A 62 -6.65 -5.25 1.29
N PRO A 63 -7.11 -4.00 1.22
CA PRO A 63 -6.36 -2.95 0.54
C PRO A 63 -4.92 -2.89 1.05
N ARG A 64 -3.98 -2.57 0.16
CA ARG A 64 -2.62 -2.24 0.56
C ARG A 64 -2.68 -0.90 1.29
N VAL A 65 -1.96 -0.80 2.40
CA VAL A 65 -1.85 0.44 3.18
C VAL A 65 -0.48 1.07 2.93
N ASP A 66 -0.44 2.38 2.71
CA ASP A 66 0.81 3.13 2.58
C ASP A 66 1.50 3.36 3.94
N LEU A 67 2.62 4.07 3.92
CA LEU A 67 3.40 4.40 5.12
C LEU A 67 2.62 5.25 6.13
N TRP A 68 1.65 6.02 5.64
CA TRP A 68 0.89 7.02 6.38
C TRP A 68 -0.47 6.50 6.85
N GLY A 69 -0.78 5.23 6.57
CA GLY A 69 -1.96 4.55 7.08
C GLY A 69 -3.19 4.71 6.19
N ARG A 70 -3.00 5.08 4.92
CA ARG A 70 -4.05 5.19 3.92
C ARG A 70 -4.07 3.97 3.03
N GLU A 71 -5.28 3.56 2.66
CA GLU A 71 -5.45 2.56 1.62
C GLU A 71 -4.98 3.13 0.27
N VAL A 72 -4.14 2.38 -0.43
CA VAL A 72 -3.55 2.81 -1.70
C VAL A 72 -4.59 2.67 -2.80
N ILE A 73 -5.05 3.81 -3.30
CA ILE A 73 -5.99 3.88 -4.42
C ILE A 73 -5.23 3.62 -5.72
N LYS A 74 -5.75 2.75 -6.58
CA LYS A 74 -5.30 2.65 -7.98
C LYS A 74 -5.61 3.99 -8.63
N ARG A 75 -4.59 4.66 -9.17
CA ARG A 75 -4.84 5.78 -10.07
C ARG A 75 -5.78 5.28 -11.16
N PRO A 76 -6.89 5.98 -11.46
CA PRO A 76 -7.62 5.67 -12.68
C PRO A 76 -6.60 5.81 -13.81
N ALA A 77 -6.38 4.72 -14.54
CA ALA A 77 -5.79 4.85 -15.86
C ALA A 77 -6.76 5.74 -16.61
N VAL A 78 -6.42 7.02 -16.78
CA VAL A 78 -7.10 7.87 -17.73
C VAL A 78 -7.02 7.11 -19.05
N LEU A 79 -8.16 6.59 -19.51
CA LEU A 79 -8.29 5.80 -20.72
C LEU A 79 -7.58 6.52 -21.88
N PRO A 80 -6.64 5.90 -22.61
CA PRO A 80 -5.90 6.60 -23.63
C PRO A 80 -6.58 6.41 -24.99
N ALA A 81 -7.57 7.23 -25.30
CA ALA A 81 -7.71 7.69 -26.69
C ALA A 81 -6.94 9.01 -26.89
N THR A 82 -6.81 9.82 -25.82
CA THR A 82 -6.19 11.15 -25.86
C THR A 82 -4.81 11.23 -25.21
N ASP A 83 -4.42 10.27 -24.36
CA ASP A 83 -3.16 10.29 -23.59
C ASP A 83 -1.90 10.13 -24.48
N PHE A 84 -2.01 9.41 -25.60
CA PHE A 84 -0.88 9.28 -26.55
C PHE A 84 -0.59 10.61 -27.26
N LEU A 85 -1.63 11.28 -27.76
CA LEU A 85 -1.49 12.59 -28.40
C LEU A 85 -1.06 13.65 -27.37
N PHE A 86 -1.61 13.62 -26.16
CA PHE A 86 -1.22 14.54 -25.09
C PHE A 86 0.25 14.38 -24.68
N ARG A 87 0.78 13.15 -24.63
CA ARG A 87 2.21 12.90 -24.37
C ARG A 87 3.14 13.33 -25.51
N LEU A 88 2.65 13.40 -26.73
CA LEU A 88 3.44 13.85 -27.88
C LEU A 88 3.59 15.38 -27.92
N PHE A 89 2.60 16.12 -27.43
CA PHE A 89 2.54 17.58 -27.51
C PHE A 89 2.80 18.33 -26.19
N SER A 90 2.87 17.65 -25.06
CA SER A 90 3.16 18.28 -23.76
C SER A 90 4.48 17.78 -23.16
N PRO A 91 5.56 18.59 -23.17
CA PRO A 91 6.81 18.24 -22.49
C PRO A 91 6.70 18.37 -20.96
N VAL A 92 5.54 18.76 -20.43
CA VAL A 92 5.32 18.88 -18.99
C VAL A 92 4.76 17.55 -18.48
N LYS A 93 5.62 16.75 -17.86
CA LYS A 93 5.19 15.67 -16.95
C LYS A 93 4.54 16.32 -15.73
N ALA A 94 3.31 16.81 -15.88
CA ALA A 94 2.48 17.10 -14.73
C ALA A 94 2.28 15.75 -14.02
N LYS A 95 2.97 15.56 -12.90
CA LYS A 95 2.76 14.45 -12.00
C LYS A 95 1.39 14.71 -11.38
N ASN A 96 0.33 14.48 -12.16
CA ASN A 96 -1.05 14.55 -11.74
C ASN A 96 -1.25 13.38 -10.78
N TRP A 97 -0.80 13.56 -9.55
CA TRP A 97 -1.33 12.84 -8.43
C TRP A 97 -2.79 13.24 -8.36
N PRO A 98 -3.75 12.31 -8.51
CA PRO A 98 -5.12 12.59 -8.15
C PRO A 98 -5.16 12.61 -6.62
N ASP A 99 -4.63 13.65 -5.98
CA ASP A 99 -4.31 13.58 -4.55
C ASP A 99 -5.26 14.45 -3.73
N ASP A 100 -6.32 13.81 -3.25
CA ASP A 100 -7.00 14.16 -1.99
C ASP A 100 -6.08 13.91 -0.76
N ARG A 101 -4.76 13.79 -0.97
CA ARG A 101 -3.79 13.52 0.09
C ARG A 101 -3.48 14.79 0.88
N PRO A 102 -3.53 14.75 2.22
CA PRO A 102 -3.08 15.85 3.06
C PRO A 102 -1.69 16.34 2.65
N VAL A 103 -1.53 17.66 2.66
CA VAL A 103 -0.27 18.34 2.26
C VAL A 103 0.93 17.80 3.03
N LEU A 104 0.76 17.47 4.31
CA LEU A 104 1.83 16.91 5.14
C LEU A 104 2.35 15.57 4.60
N GLU A 105 1.47 14.65 4.21
CA GLU A 105 1.86 13.33 3.68
C GLU A 105 2.64 13.49 2.37
N GLN A 106 2.17 14.37 1.48
CA GLN A 106 2.87 14.67 0.22
C GLN A 106 4.25 15.27 0.46
N ASN A 107 4.36 16.18 1.45
CA ASN A 107 5.63 16.80 1.84
C ASN A 107 6.59 15.77 2.46
N LEU A 108 6.08 14.82 3.25
CA LEU A 108 6.89 13.74 3.81
C LEU A 108 7.38 12.76 2.73
N ASP A 109 6.55 12.40 1.77
CA ASP A 109 6.98 11.63 0.60
C ASP A 109 8.10 12.36 -0.17
N ARG A 110 7.94 13.67 -0.37
CA ARG A 110 8.93 14.52 -1.03
C ARG A 110 10.25 14.57 -0.25
N MET A 111 10.17 14.68 1.07
CA MET A 111 11.33 14.65 1.96
C MET A 111 12.13 13.35 1.82
N ILE A 112 11.46 12.20 1.78
CA ILE A 112 12.13 10.89 1.58
C ILE A 112 12.85 10.86 0.23
N VAL A 113 12.18 11.29 -0.84
CA VAL A 113 12.77 11.33 -2.18
C VAL A 113 13.97 12.27 -2.23
N ASN A 114 13.86 13.47 -1.66
CA ASN A 114 14.93 14.46 -1.64
C ASN A 114 16.13 13.97 -0.82
N TRP A 115 15.89 13.37 0.34
CA TRP A 115 16.95 12.73 1.13
C TRP A 115 17.71 11.69 0.31
N ASN A 116 17.00 10.78 -0.36
CA ASN A 116 17.60 9.70 -1.15
C ASN A 116 18.40 10.22 -2.34
N ASN A 117 17.91 11.29 -2.99
CA ASN A 117 18.63 11.94 -4.09
C ASN A 117 19.94 12.60 -3.61
N GLN A 118 19.93 13.19 -2.42
CA GLN A 118 21.10 13.86 -1.83
C GLN A 118 22.08 12.86 -1.18
N ASN A 119 21.60 11.68 -0.76
CA ASN A 119 22.36 10.69 0.00
C ASN A 119 22.28 9.30 -0.66
N PRO A 120 22.87 9.10 -1.86
CA PRO A 120 22.76 7.84 -2.59
C PRO A 120 23.41 6.64 -1.87
N ASN A 121 24.30 6.89 -0.90
CA ASN A 121 24.94 5.86 -0.08
C ASN A 121 24.18 5.53 1.22
N ASP A 122 23.15 6.30 1.58
CA ASP A 122 22.27 6.07 2.75
C ASP A 122 20.80 6.21 2.33
N VAL A 123 20.41 5.35 1.40
CA VAL A 123 19.04 5.31 0.89
C VAL A 123 18.10 4.86 2.00
N TRP A 124 17.09 5.69 2.23
CA TRP A 124 15.98 5.38 3.10
C TRP A 124 14.82 4.77 2.29
N ALA A 125 14.53 3.49 2.56
CA ALA A 125 13.29 2.86 2.16
C ALA A 125 12.41 2.66 3.40
N ALA A 126 11.42 3.52 3.58
CA ALA A 126 10.47 3.36 4.68
C ALA A 126 9.55 2.16 4.41
N GLU A 127 9.77 1.06 5.14
CA GLU A 127 8.95 -0.15 5.05
C GLU A 127 7.67 -0.02 5.88
N GLY A 128 6.70 -0.94 5.81
CA GLY A 128 5.55 -0.95 6.73
C GLY A 128 5.87 -1.53 8.12
N PRO A 129 4.88 -1.71 9.00
CA PRO A 129 5.06 -2.53 10.20
C PRO A 129 5.41 -3.99 9.82
N SER A 130 6.06 -4.71 10.73
CA SER A 130 6.35 -6.13 10.52
C SER A 130 5.07 -6.98 10.50
N TRP A 131 5.04 -7.96 9.58
CA TRP A 131 3.99 -8.96 9.45
C TRP A 131 4.02 -10.02 10.56
N ARG A 132 5.10 -10.05 11.33
CA ARG A 132 5.30 -10.97 12.44
C ARG A 132 5.29 -10.24 13.77
N TYR A 133 4.87 -10.96 14.81
CA TYR A 133 4.94 -10.51 16.20
C TYR A 133 5.28 -11.70 17.10
N GLY A 134 5.96 -11.44 18.22
CA GLY A 134 6.39 -12.49 19.15
C GLY A 134 7.82 -12.26 19.62
N LYS A 135 8.37 -13.26 20.31
CA LYS A 135 9.80 -13.32 20.67
C LYS A 135 10.50 -14.26 19.69
N GLN A 136 11.82 -14.10 19.52
CA GLN A 136 12.63 -15.00 18.70
C GLN A 136 12.34 -16.47 19.06
N GLY A 137 12.07 -17.29 18.04
CA GLY A 137 11.69 -18.70 18.19
C GLY A 137 10.19 -18.98 18.36
N HIS A 138 9.38 -17.95 18.63
CA HIS A 138 7.91 -18.05 18.77
C HIS A 138 7.21 -16.87 18.08
N GLU A 139 7.59 -16.61 16.83
CA GLU A 139 6.93 -15.60 16.01
C GLU A 139 5.58 -16.13 15.49
N GLN A 140 4.57 -15.26 15.52
CA GLN A 140 3.26 -15.48 14.92
C GLN A 140 3.04 -14.42 13.83
N TYR A 141 2.18 -14.74 12.87
CA TYR A 141 1.79 -13.82 11.82
C TYR A 141 0.48 -13.14 12.18
N TRP A 142 0.39 -11.85 11.87
CA TRP A 142 -0.89 -11.15 11.83
C TRP A 142 -1.78 -11.78 10.75
N THR A 143 -3.08 -11.88 10.98
CA THR A 143 -4.00 -12.14 9.87
C THR A 143 -4.00 -10.96 8.89
N PRO A 144 -4.45 -11.13 7.63
CA PRO A 144 -4.54 -10.00 6.69
C PRO A 144 -5.32 -8.81 7.26
N GLU A 145 -6.41 -9.09 7.97
CA GLU A 145 -7.27 -8.09 8.59
C GLU A 145 -6.57 -7.39 9.77
N GLU A 146 -5.90 -8.15 10.64
CA GLU A 146 -5.12 -7.60 11.75
C GLU A 146 -3.94 -6.76 11.25
N TYR A 147 -3.26 -7.20 10.19
CA TYR A 147 -2.15 -6.44 9.61
C TYR A 147 -2.64 -5.14 8.96
N HIS A 148 -3.77 -5.19 8.27
CA HIS A 148 -4.39 -4.01 7.69
C HIS A 148 -4.70 -2.97 8.78
N GLU A 149 -5.36 -3.40 9.86
CA GLU A 149 -5.64 -2.55 11.03
C GLU A 149 -4.35 -2.01 11.66
N LEU A 150 -3.33 -2.84 11.82
CA LEU A 150 -2.02 -2.44 12.34
C LEU A 150 -1.38 -1.36 11.48
N SER A 151 -1.44 -1.50 10.16
CA SER A 151 -0.84 -0.56 9.21
C SER A 151 -1.55 0.79 9.23
N ILE A 152 -2.89 0.79 9.24
CA ILE A 152 -3.69 2.01 9.37
C ILE A 152 -3.38 2.71 10.70
N LEU A 153 -3.38 1.95 11.80
CA LEU A 153 -3.15 2.50 13.14
C LEU A 153 -1.74 3.09 13.28
N ALA A 154 -0.72 2.40 12.76
CA ALA A 154 0.66 2.87 12.78
C ALA A 154 0.82 4.15 11.96
N GLY A 155 0.23 4.21 10.77
CA GLY A 155 0.27 5.40 9.92
C GLY A 155 -0.45 6.61 10.53
N LYS A 156 -1.66 6.42 11.07
CA LYS A 156 -2.40 7.47 11.77
C LYS A 156 -1.60 8.06 12.94
N ARG A 157 -0.98 7.20 13.76
CA ARG A 157 -0.11 7.62 14.87
C ARG A 157 1.12 8.36 14.38
N THR A 158 1.70 7.93 13.26
CA THR A 158 2.84 8.59 12.62
C THR A 158 2.47 10.02 12.21
N ILE A 159 1.36 10.18 11.47
CA ILE A 159 0.90 11.50 11.01
C ILE A 159 0.53 12.39 12.18
N GLN A 160 -0.20 11.87 13.17
CA GLN A 160 -0.52 12.64 14.38
C GLN A 160 0.74 13.19 15.06
N ALA A 161 1.76 12.34 15.24
CA ALA A 161 3.01 12.76 15.87
C ALA A 161 3.82 13.74 15.02
N LEU A 162 3.88 13.55 13.69
CA LEU A 162 4.63 14.45 12.81
C LEU A 162 3.93 15.80 12.60
N ASN A 163 2.60 15.84 12.67
CA ASN A 163 1.84 17.06 12.46
C ASN A 163 2.20 18.15 13.50
N GLU A 164 2.47 17.76 14.74
CA GLU A 164 2.93 18.65 15.82
C GLU A 164 4.31 19.28 15.53
N HIS A 165 5.08 18.68 14.64
CA HIS A 165 6.45 19.10 14.30
C HIS A 165 6.60 19.59 12.86
N ALA A 166 5.52 19.60 12.07
CA ALA A 166 5.55 19.86 10.64
C ALA A 166 6.23 21.19 10.28
N ALA A 167 6.01 22.24 11.08
CA ALA A 167 6.60 23.57 10.86
C ALA A 167 8.12 23.64 11.04
N ARG A 168 8.75 22.59 11.60
CA ARG A 168 10.19 22.52 11.86
C ARG A 168 10.92 21.56 10.91
N LEU A 169 10.20 20.92 9.99
CA LEU A 169 10.76 20.00 9.01
C LEU A 169 11.07 20.77 7.72
N ASP A 170 12.25 20.55 7.17
CA ASP A 170 12.58 20.96 5.81
C ASP A 170 12.33 19.76 4.89
N PHE A 171 11.32 19.87 4.04
CA PHE A 171 10.92 18.81 3.12
C PHE A 171 11.73 18.84 1.81
N ASP A 172 12.37 19.96 1.51
CA ASP A 172 13.11 20.17 0.25
C ASP A 172 14.60 19.87 0.43
N HIS A 173 15.16 20.25 1.58
CA HIS A 173 16.56 20.03 1.94
C HIS A 173 16.66 19.41 3.34
N PRO A 174 16.21 18.15 3.51
CA PRO A 174 16.14 17.54 4.83
C PRO A 174 17.51 17.33 5.46
N ALA A 175 17.71 17.87 6.66
CA ALA A 175 18.90 17.60 7.45
C ALA A 175 18.93 16.13 7.95
N PRO A 176 20.11 15.52 8.14
CA PRO A 176 20.23 14.15 8.66
C PRO A 176 19.46 13.93 9.98
N GLU A 177 19.47 14.92 10.88
CA GLU A 177 18.78 14.88 12.16
C GLU A 177 17.25 14.86 11.98
N GLN A 178 16.72 15.60 11.00
CA GLN A 178 15.29 15.59 10.68
C GLN A 178 14.87 14.24 10.12
N VAL A 179 15.66 13.65 9.22
CA VAL A 179 15.38 12.30 8.69
C VAL A 179 15.43 11.26 9.81
N LYS A 180 16.45 11.31 10.67
CA LYS A 180 16.55 10.45 11.85
C LYS A 180 15.35 10.63 12.79
N PHE A 181 14.90 11.86 12.99
CA PHE A 181 13.71 12.16 13.79
C PHE A 181 12.46 11.53 13.17
N VAL A 182 12.20 11.71 11.87
CA VAL A 182 11.03 11.13 11.19
C VAL A 182 11.07 9.60 11.23
N ARG A 183 12.23 8.98 10.95
CA ARG A 183 12.44 7.53 11.09
C ARG A 183 12.07 7.06 12.50
N GLY A 184 12.57 7.74 13.52
CA GLY A 184 12.27 7.42 14.91
C GLY A 184 10.80 7.59 15.29
N VAL A 185 10.10 8.59 14.74
CA VAL A 185 8.65 8.76 14.95
C VAL A 185 7.88 7.58 14.35
N ILE A 186 8.23 7.20 13.12
CA ILE A 186 7.63 6.06 12.42
C ILE A 186 7.81 4.76 13.20
N GLU A 187 9.03 4.48 13.67
CA GLU A 187 9.33 3.28 14.47
C GLU A 187 8.54 3.24 15.77
N ARG A 188 8.54 4.35 16.53
CA ARG A 188 7.77 4.47 17.77
C ARG A 188 6.27 4.29 17.54
N ALA A 189 5.72 4.89 16.48
CA ALA A 189 4.31 4.78 16.14
C ALA A 189 3.91 3.33 15.84
N ARG A 190 4.76 2.58 15.12
CA ARG A 190 4.57 1.14 14.87
C ARG A 190 4.59 0.32 16.14
N ASP A 191 5.55 0.58 17.01
CA ASP A 191 5.65 -0.16 18.28
C ASP A 191 4.45 0.10 19.17
N LEU A 192 3.97 1.34 19.22
CA LEU A 192 2.74 1.69 19.95
C LEU A 192 1.50 1.01 19.34
N ALA A 193 1.36 1.04 18.01
CA ALA A 193 0.27 0.35 17.31
C ALA A 193 0.31 -1.16 17.55
N ARG A 194 1.49 -1.78 17.50
CA ARG A 194 1.70 -3.20 17.80
C ARG A 194 1.28 -3.53 19.23
N LYS A 195 1.74 -2.76 20.21
CA LYS A 195 1.39 -2.95 21.63
C LYS A 195 -0.12 -2.84 21.84
N GLU A 196 -0.77 -1.89 21.18
CA GLU A 196 -2.21 -1.73 21.25
C GLU A 196 -2.96 -2.93 20.65
N MET A 197 -2.58 -3.36 19.45
CA MET A 197 -3.17 -4.54 18.78
C MET A 197 -3.03 -5.81 19.63
N LEU A 198 -1.85 -6.05 20.21
CA LEU A 198 -1.61 -7.18 21.11
C LEU A 198 -2.49 -7.11 22.37
N ARG A 199 -2.62 -5.93 22.98
CA ARG A 199 -3.50 -5.74 24.14
C ARG A 199 -4.96 -6.05 23.79
N ARG A 200 -5.44 -5.60 22.64
CA ARG A 200 -6.80 -5.91 22.14
C ARG A 200 -7.00 -7.41 21.93
N LYS A 201 -6.00 -8.08 21.36
CA LYS A 201 -6.02 -9.53 21.12
C LYS A 201 -6.09 -10.34 22.42
N ILE A 202 -5.29 -9.98 23.43
CA ILE A 202 -5.33 -10.60 24.76
C ILE A 202 -6.71 -10.41 25.41
N LYS A 203 -7.25 -9.19 25.37
CA LYS A 203 -8.58 -8.90 25.93
C LYS A 203 -9.73 -9.66 25.26
N ARG A 204 -9.60 -10.02 23.98
CA ARG A 204 -10.61 -10.82 23.25
C ARG A 204 -10.51 -12.32 23.54
N ALA A 205 -9.37 -12.76 24.05
CA ALA A 205 -9.10 -14.17 24.36
C ALA A 205 -9.37 -14.52 25.84
N ALA A 206 -9.50 -13.51 26.71
CA ALA A 206 -9.88 -13.64 28.11
C ALA A 206 -11.40 -13.50 28.27
#